data_AF-A0A7J9IND0-F1
#
_entry.id   AF-A0A7J9IND0-F1
#
_cell.length_a   1.000
_cell.length_b   1.000
_cell.length_c   1.000
_cell.angle_alpha   90.00
_cell.angle_beta   90.00
_cell.angle_gamma   90.00
#
_symmetry.space_group_name_H-M   'P 1'
#
loop_
_entity.id
_entity.type
_entity.pdbx_description
1 polymer ?
#
loop_
_entity_poly.entity_id
_entity_poly.type
_entity_poly.pdbx_seq_one_letter_code
_entity_poly.pdbx_strand_id
1 'polypeptide(L)'
;MEQLLNEGFKVSIIDNLDNSIIEAVDRVKELVDPELSKKLQFNLSDLKSRDDLDKLFFKTKFDVVIHFAAFKAVGESVGNPLSILTII
;
A
#
# COMPACT_ATOMS: atom_id res chain seq x y z
N MET A 1 4.92 2.95 7.47
CA MET A 1 5.38 1.57 7.14
C MET A 1 6.57 1.18 8.01
N GLU A 2 7.67 1.93 7.98
CA GLU A 2 8.85 1.69 8.84
C GLU A 2 8.48 1.48 10.33
N GLN A 3 7.69 2.38 10.92
CA GLN A 3 7.28 2.26 12.32
C GLN A 3 6.53 0.95 12.63
N LEU A 4 5.65 0.50 11.73
CA LEU A 4 4.92 -0.77 11.90
C LEU A 4 5.86 -1.97 11.87
N LEU A 5 6.88 -1.93 11.00
CA LEU A 5 7.90 -2.99 10.96
C LEU A 5 8.75 -3.00 12.24
N ASN A 6 9.14 -1.82 12.74
CA ASN A 6 9.89 -1.66 13.99
C ASN A 6 9.10 -2.12 15.22
N GLU A 7 7.78 -1.97 15.21
CA GLU A 7 6.88 -2.53 16.23
C GLU A 7 6.65 -4.04 16.08
N GLY A 8 7.24 -4.66 15.05
CA GLY A 8 7.25 -6.10 14.84
C GLY A 8 6.10 -6.64 14.00
N PHE A 9 5.23 -5.78 13.49
CA PHE A 9 4.10 -6.17 12.63
C PHE A 9 4.57 -6.69 11.27
N LYS A 10 3.73 -7.54 10.67
CA LYS A 10 3.87 -7.94 9.27
C LYS A 10 3.13 -6.94 8.40
N VAL A 11 3.79 -6.37 7.41
CA VAL A 11 3.23 -5.32 6.56
C VAL A 11 3.12 -5.83 5.14
N SER A 12 1.95 -5.68 4.53
CA SER A 12 1.72 -5.98 3.12
C SER A 12 1.31 -4.70 2.41
N ILE A 13 2.04 -4.33 1.37
CA ILE A 13 1.75 -3.20 0.50
C ILE A 13 1.03 -3.75 -0.74
N ILE A 14 -0.02 -3.05 -1.16
CA ILE A 14 -0.77 -3.31 -2.39
C ILE A 14 -0.81 -1.99 -3.14
N ASP A 15 -0.15 -1.94 -4.29
CA ASP A 15 -0.07 -0.74 -5.12
C ASP A 15 0.11 -1.17 -6.58
N ASN A 16 -0.42 -0.40 -7.51
CA ASN A 16 -0.24 -0.61 -8.95
C ASN A 16 0.87 0.26 -9.55
N LEU A 17 1.52 1.12 -8.75
CA LEU A 17 2.59 2.04 -9.15
C LEU A 17 2.16 3.13 -10.14
N ASP A 18 0.86 3.36 -10.35
CA ASP A 18 0.38 4.41 -11.27
C ASP A 18 0.82 5.82 -10.83
N ASN A 19 0.93 6.03 -9.51
CA ASN A 19 1.31 7.30 -8.89
C ASN A 19 2.42 7.15 -7.84
N SER A 20 3.08 5.99 -7.81
CA SER A 20 4.12 5.68 -6.83
C SER A 20 5.32 5.01 -7.50
N ILE A 21 6.45 5.04 -6.81
CA ILE A 21 7.72 4.50 -7.30
C ILE A 21 8.12 3.32 -6.41
N ILE A 22 8.52 2.20 -7.02
CA ILE A 22 8.88 0.97 -6.28
C ILE A 22 10.07 1.21 -5.34
N GLU A 23 10.93 2.16 -5.69
CA GLU A 23 12.09 2.62 -4.93
C GLU A 23 11.72 3.09 -3.51
N ALA A 24 10.49 3.57 -3.30
CA ALA A 24 10.00 3.92 -1.97
C ALA A 24 9.91 2.68 -1.06
N VAL A 25 9.51 1.53 -1.61
CA VAL A 25 9.45 0.25 -0.89
C VAL A 25 10.84 -0.25 -0.57
N ASP A 26 11.77 -0.15 -1.53
CA ASP A 26 13.15 -0.60 -1.31
C ASP A 26 13.87 0.27 -0.28
N ARG A 27 13.65 1.59 -0.29
CA ARG A 27 14.18 2.48 0.73
C ARG A 27 13.68 2.13 2.14
N VAL A 28 12.42 1.71 2.28
CA VAL A 28 11.90 1.22 3.58
C VAL A 28 12.62 -0.05 4.01
N LYS A 29 12.94 -0.98 3.10
CA LYS A 29 13.72 -2.19 3.43
C LYS A 29 15.15 -1.87 3.88
N GLU A 30 15.76 -0.82 3.32
CA GLU A 30 17.11 -0.36 3.69
C GLU A 30 17.15 0.34 5.05
N LEU A 31 16.04 1.00 5.45
CA LEU A 31 15.96 1.75 6.71
C LEU A 31 15.71 0.87 7.94
N VAL A 32 15.17 -0.34 7.75
CA VAL A 32 14.83 -1.26 8.85
C VAL A 32 15.83 -2.40 8.97
N ASP A 33 15.87 -3.06 10.12
CA ASP A 33 16.71 -4.25 10.31
C ASP A 33 16.42 -5.32 9.23
N PRO A 34 17.45 -6.04 8.72
CA PRO A 34 17.28 -7.06 7.67
C PRO A 34 16.30 -8.19 8.03
N GLU A 35 16.10 -8.48 9.31
CA GLU A 35 15.10 -9.47 9.75
C GLU A 35 13.67 -8.90 9.73
N LEU A 36 13.51 -7.59 9.93
CA LEU A 36 12.22 -6.91 9.84
C LEU A 36 11.82 -6.67 8.38
N SER A 37 12.77 -6.41 7.49
CA SER A 37 12.50 -6.22 6.05
C SER A 37 11.86 -7.46 5.41
N LYS A 38 12.17 -8.67 5.89
CA LYS A 38 11.53 -9.93 5.47
C LYS A 38 10.03 -9.99 5.78
N LYS A 39 9.56 -9.18 6.74
CA LYS A 39 8.14 -9.07 7.10
C LYS A 39 7.37 -8.09 6.20
N LEU A 40 8.07 -7.35 5.33
CA LEU A 40 7.47 -6.50 4.33
C LEU A 40 7.20 -7.28 3.04
N GLN A 41 5.94 -7.32 2.61
CA GLN A 41 5.54 -7.91 1.34
C GLN A 41 4.98 -6.83 0.43
N PHE A 42 5.40 -6.81 -0.83
CA PHE A 42 4.86 -5.91 -1.84
C PHE A 42 4.10 -6.74 -2.89
N ASN A 43 2.84 -6.36 -3.13
CA ASN A 43 1.98 -6.96 -4.15
C ASN A 43 1.67 -5.89 -5.19
N LEU A 44 2.20 -6.08 -6.40
CA LEU A 44 1.85 -5.25 -7.55
C LEU A 44 0.45 -5.63 -8.01
N SER A 45 -0.56 -4.83 -7.66
CA SER A 45 -1.96 -5.13 -7.97
C SER A 45 -2.80 -3.86 -7.99
N ASP A 46 -3.80 -3.81 -8.87
CA ASP A 46 -4.75 -2.70 -8.92
C ASP A 46 -5.84 -2.92 -7.87
N LEU A 47 -6.00 -1.94 -6.96
CA LEU A 47 -7.05 -1.95 -5.94
C LEU A 47 -8.47 -1.87 -6.54
N LYS A 48 -8.62 -1.48 -7.82
CA LYS A 48 -9.89 -1.52 -8.55
C LYS A 48 -10.26 -2.94 -9.01
N SER A 49 -9.31 -3.87 -9.02
CA SER A 49 -9.55 -5.26 -9.41
C SER A 49 -10.06 -6.08 -8.22
N ARG A 50 -11.38 -6.29 -8.19
CA ARG A 50 -12.03 -7.09 -7.14
C ARG A 50 -11.48 -8.51 -7.09
N ASP A 51 -11.24 -9.13 -8.24
CA ASP A 51 -10.72 -10.50 -8.30
C ASP A 51 -9.31 -10.62 -7.71
N ASP A 52 -8.46 -9.61 -7.90
CA ASP A 52 -7.09 -9.63 -7.36
C ASP A 52 -7.08 -9.36 -5.86
N LEU A 53 -7.94 -8.45 -5.39
CA LEU A 53 -8.17 -8.25 -3.97
C LEU A 53 -8.73 -9.52 -3.31
N ASP A 54 -9.76 -10.14 -3.87
CA ASP A 54 -10.37 -11.34 -3.31
C ASP A 54 -9.34 -12.48 -3.19
N LYS A 55 -8.49 -12.69 -4.19
CA LYS A 55 -7.39 -13.67 -4.12
C LYS A 55 -6.39 -13.32 -3.01
N LEU A 56 -6.04 -12.05 -2.87
CA LEU A 56 -5.06 -11.60 -1.89
C LEU A 56 -5.58 -11.73 -0.45
N PHE A 57 -6.81 -11.29 -0.20
CA PHE A 57 -7.49 -11.43 1.10
C PHE A 57 -7.81 -12.89 1.44
N PHE A 58 -8.00 -13.75 0.45
CA PHE A 58 -8.13 -15.19 0.67
C PHE A 58 -6.80 -15.82 1.09
N LYS A 59 -5.70 -15.43 0.44
CA LYS A 59 -4.35 -15.96 0.72
C LYS A 59 -3.76 -15.42 2.03
N THR A 60 -4.14 -14.20 2.43
CA THR A 60 -3.53 -13.48 3.54
C THR A 60 -4.61 -12.94 4.46
N LYS A 61 -4.55 -13.31 5.74
CA LYS A 61 -5.36 -12.65 6.77
C LYS A 61 -4.73 -11.32 7.13
N PHE A 62 -5.55 -10.27 7.11
CA PHE A 62 -5.19 -8.94 7.55
C PHE A 62 -5.96 -8.63 8.83
N ASP A 63 -5.24 -8.32 9.91
CA ASP A 63 -5.84 -7.88 11.17
C ASP A 63 -6.27 -6.41 11.10
N VAL A 64 -5.52 -5.60 10.33
CA VAL A 64 -5.74 -4.18 10.11
C VAL A 64 -5.41 -3.85 8.65
N VAL A 65 -6.23 -2.99 8.03
CA VAL A 65 -5.99 -2.42 6.70
C VAL A 65 -5.85 -0.91 6.85
N ILE A 66 -4.86 -0.34 6.15
CA ILE A 66 -4.64 1.12 6.09
C ILE A 66 -4.49 1.53 4.62
N HIS A 67 -5.46 2.26 4.08
CA HIS A 67 -5.53 2.65 2.67
C HIS A 67 -5.02 4.07 2.45
N PHE A 68 -3.76 4.17 2.03
CA PHE A 68 -3.11 5.44 1.68
C PHE A 68 -3.29 5.84 0.20
N ALA A 69 -4.04 5.08 -0.60
CA ALA A 69 -4.25 5.34 -2.02
C ALA A 69 -5.22 6.52 -2.23
N ALA A 70 -4.70 7.73 -2.11
CA ALA A 70 -5.41 8.96 -2.45
C ALA A 70 -4.61 9.74 -3.51
N PHE A 71 -5.28 10.15 -4.58
CA PHE A 71 -4.73 11.07 -5.59
C PHE A 71 -4.37 12.38 -4.88
N LYS A 72 -3.08 12.64 -4.64
CA LYS A 72 -2.63 13.91 -4.03
C LYS A 72 -2.45 14.97 -5.10
N ALA A 73 -3.55 15.39 -5.72
CA ALA A 73 -3.58 16.54 -6.61
C ALA A 73 -4.66 17.53 -6.12
N VAL A 74 -4.33 18.29 -5.08
CA VAL A 74 -5.18 19.38 -4.55
C VAL A 74 -5.46 20.45 -5.63
N GLY A 75 -4.70 20.46 -6.73
CA GLY A 75 -4.92 21.35 -7.88
C GLY A 75 -5.88 20.84 -8.98
N GLU A 76 -6.17 19.55 -9.08
CA GLU A 76 -7.04 18.98 -10.14
C GLU A 76 -8.43 18.56 -9.65
N SER A 77 -8.76 18.83 -8.39
CA SER A 77 -10.08 18.52 -7.81
C SER A 77 -11.20 19.48 -8.23
N VAL A 78 -10.94 20.46 -9.11
CA VAL A 78 -11.96 21.43 -9.55
C VAL A 78 -12.76 20.94 -10.78
N GLY A 79 -12.21 19.99 -11.55
CA GLY A 79 -12.79 19.58 -12.83
C GLY A 79 -13.60 18.28 -12.84
N ASN A 80 -13.38 17.36 -11.90
CA ASN A 80 -14.01 16.04 -11.94
C ASN A 80 -14.30 15.48 -10.53
N PRO A 81 -15.56 15.57 -10.02
CA PRO A 81 -15.88 15.24 -8.63
C PRO A 81 -15.85 13.75 -8.27
N LEU A 82 -15.64 12.85 -9.24
CA LEU A 82 -15.68 11.40 -9.02
C LEU A 82 -14.32 10.77 -8.64
N SER A 83 -13.25 11.57 -8.57
CA SER A 83 -11.88 11.08 -8.29
C SER A 83 -11.49 11.14 -6.81
N ILE A 84 -12.43 11.43 -5.91
CA ILE A 84 -12.19 11.38 -4.47
C ILE A 84 -12.79 10.06 -3.98
N LEU A 85 -11.94 9.03 -3.92
CA LEU A 85 -12.26 7.83 -3.16
C LEU A 85 -11.50 7.89 -1.83
N THR A 86 -12.29 7.83 -0.77
CA THR A 86 -11.96 8.09 0.63
C THR A 86 -11.15 6.95 1.28
N ILE A 87 -10.30 7.38 2.23
CA ILE A 87 -9.37 6.61 3.09
C ILE A 87 -10.09 5.57 3.96
N ILE A 88 -9.59 4.31 3.97
CA ILE A 88 -9.74 3.30 5.04
C ILE A 88 -8.40 2.59 5.25
#